data_AF-A0A973DCT2-F1
#
_entry.id   AF-A0A973DCT2-F1
#
_cell.length_a   1.000
_cell.length_b   1.000
_cell.length_c   1.000
_cell.angle_alpha   90.00
_cell.angle_beta   90.00
_cell.angle_gamma   90.00
#
_symmetry.space_group_name_H-M   'P 1'
#
loop_
_entity.id
_entity.type
_entity.pdbx_description
1 polymer ?
#
loop_
_entity_poly.entity_id
_entity_poly.type
_entity_poly.pdbx_seq_one_letter_code
_entity_poly.pdbx_strand_id
1 'polypeptide(L)'
;LAIVNSHQDVFGAHDIRTRQGGKIKFIQMHLELEDSLSLIRAHQVADEVEALIQTHFDCEMDILMHLDPLSVVNKTRQSSAQN
;
A
#
# COMPACT_ATOMS: atom_id res chain seq x y z
N LEU A 1 9.17 -2.80 0.68
CA LEU A 1 8.20 -3.46 1.58
C LEU A 1 8.50 -3.26 3.05
N ALA A 2 9.76 -3.31 3.52
CA ALA A 2 10.08 -3.16 4.95
C ALA A 2 9.46 -1.93 5.63
N ILE A 3 9.48 -0.76 4.96
CA ILE A 3 8.88 0.48 5.49
C ILE A 3 7.36 0.32 5.67
N VAL A 4 6.66 -0.17 4.64
CA VAL A 4 5.21 -0.36 4.64
C VAL A 4 4.78 -1.37 5.72
N ASN A 5 5.51 -2.49 5.82
CA ASN A 5 5.24 -3.56 6.78
C ASN A 5 5.63 -3.22 8.23
N SER A 6 6.26 -2.05 8.48
CA SER A 6 6.53 -1.59 9.84
C SER A 6 5.30 -0.95 10.51
N HIS A 7 4.27 -0.64 9.73
CA HIS A 7 3.03 -0.09 10.25
C HIS A 7 2.15 -1.19 10.85
N GLN A 8 1.71 -1.03 12.10
CA GLN A 8 1.01 -2.08 12.87
C GLN A 8 -0.29 -2.58 12.22
N ASP A 9 -1.00 -1.70 11.52
CA ASP A 9 -2.29 -2.02 10.88
C ASP A 9 -2.13 -2.55 9.44
N VAL A 10 -0.90 -2.67 8.94
CA VAL A 10 -0.62 -3.15 7.58
C VAL A 10 -0.14 -4.59 7.62
N PHE A 11 -0.89 -5.47 6.96
CA PHE A 11 -0.60 -6.90 6.90
C PHE A 11 0.25 -7.28 5.70
N GLY A 12 0.35 -6.40 4.71
CA GLY A 12 1.15 -6.59 3.52
C GLY A 12 0.91 -5.51 2.47
N ALA A 13 1.62 -5.63 1.35
CA ALA A 13 1.38 -4.83 0.17
C ALA A 13 1.73 -5.61 -1.11
N HIS A 14 1.01 -5.34 -2.19
CA HIS A 14 1.19 -6.00 -3.49
C HIS A 14 0.91 -5.05 -4.68
N ASP A 15 1.10 -5.56 -5.90
CA ASP A 15 1.04 -4.80 -7.18
C ASP A 15 1.78 -3.45 -7.13
N ILE A 16 3.01 -3.47 -6.60
CA ILE A 16 3.81 -2.26 -6.46
C ILE A 16 4.38 -1.87 -7.81
N ARG A 17 4.05 -0.66 -8.26
CA ARG A 17 4.55 -0.07 -9.50
C ARG A 17 5.22 1.24 -9.18
N THR A 18 6.46 1.37 -9.66
CA THR A 18 7.21 2.61 -9.54
C THR A 18 7.59 3.12 -10.90
N ARG A 19 7.47 4.43 -11.12
CA ARG A 19 8.06 5.09 -12.29
C ARG A 19 8.68 6.41 -11.86
N GLN A 20 9.57 6.94 -12.70
CA GLN A 20 10.17 8.25 -12.49
C GLN A 20 9.79 9.18 -13.64
N GLY A 21 9.31 10.37 -13.31
CA GLY A 21 9.04 11.45 -14.26
C GLY A 21 9.83 12.68 -13.84
N GLY A 22 10.93 12.97 -14.54
CA GLY A 22 11.84 14.04 -14.15
C GLY A 22 12.40 13.79 -12.73
N LYS A 23 12.08 14.70 -11.81
CA LYS A 23 12.51 14.65 -10.40
C LYS A 23 11.52 13.93 -9.47
N ILE A 24 10.31 13.62 -9.94
CA ILE A 24 9.24 13.03 -9.15
C ILE A 24 9.26 11.51 -9.31
N LYS A 25 9.20 10.79 -8.19
CA LYS A 25 8.95 9.34 -8.17
C LYS A 25 7.47 9.08 -7.94
N PHE A 26 6.87 8.30 -8.82
CA PHE A 26 5.48 7.87 -8.68
C PHE A 26 5.48 6.45 -8.15
N ILE A 27 4.70 6.20 -7.11
CA ILE A 27 4.53 4.89 -6.48
C ILE A 27 3.05 4.56 -6.45
N GLN A 28 2.69 3.39 -6.97
CA GLN A 28 1.34 2.84 -6.86
C GLN A 28 1.43 1.49 -6.18
N MET A 29 0.54 1.21 -5.23
CA MET A 29 0.50 -0.09 -4.55
C MET A 29 -0.87 -0.39 -3.97
N HIS A 30 -1.08 -1.65 -3.61
CA HIS A 30 -2.21 -2.08 -2.79
C HIS A 30 -1.72 -2.35 -1.37
N LEU A 31 -2.40 -1.81 -0.36
CA LEU A 31 -2.18 -2.11 1.07
C LEU A 31 -3.19 -3.15 1.55
N GLU A 32 -2.71 -4.18 2.22
CA GLU A 32 -3.53 -5.25 2.78
C GLU A 32 -3.87 -4.89 4.24
N LEU A 33 -5.16 -4.67 4.52
CA LEU A 33 -5.68 -4.22 5.82
C LEU A 33 -6.72 -5.21 6.36
N GLU A 34 -6.95 -5.17 7.67
CA GLU A 34 -7.94 -6.03 8.33
C GLU A 34 -9.37 -5.74 7.84
N ASP A 35 -10.20 -6.79 7.68
CA ASP A 35 -11.51 -6.70 7.03
C ASP A 35 -12.52 -5.81 7.78
N SER A 36 -12.41 -5.74 9.11
CA SER A 36 -13.30 -4.95 9.98
C SER A 36 -12.78 -3.53 10.24
N LEU A 37 -11.62 -3.16 9.69
CA LEU A 37 -11.06 -1.83 9.85
C LEU A 37 -11.99 -0.79 9.23
N SER A 38 -12.41 0.19 10.03
CA SER A 38 -13.29 1.26 9.53
C SER A 38 -12.63 2.00 8.35
N LEU A 39 -13.43 2.43 7.38
CA LEU A 39 -12.93 3.17 6.22
C LEU A 39 -12.13 4.43 6.62
N ILE A 40 -12.53 5.11 7.70
CA ILE A 40 -11.82 6.27 8.24
C ILE A 40 -10.42 5.86 8.74
N ARG A 41 -10.32 4.78 9.51
CA ARG A 41 -9.02 4.30 9.99
C ARG A 41 -8.16 3.79 8.84
N ALA A 42 -8.74 3.10 7.86
CA ALA A 42 -8.03 2.65 6.68
C ALA A 42 -7.39 3.83 5.91
N HIS A 43 -8.13 4.94 5.74
CA HIS A 43 -7.59 6.16 5.15
C HIS A 43 -6.43 6.75 5.97
N GLN A 44 -6.59 6.84 7.29
CA GLN A 44 -5.51 7.33 8.17
C GLN A 44 -4.26 6.46 8.09
N VAL A 45 -4.41 5.13 8.04
CA VAL A 45 -3.28 4.21 7.86
C VAL A 45 -2.57 4.48 6.53
N ALA A 46 -3.32 4.77 5.46
CA ALA A 46 -2.72 5.15 4.18
C ALA A 46 -1.88 6.42 4.30
N ASP A 47 -2.40 7.47 4.94
CA ASP A 47 -1.67 8.72 5.17
C ASP A 47 -0.41 8.50 6.04
N GLU A 48 -0.53 7.68 7.09
CA GLU A 48 0.58 7.30 7.98
C GLU A 48 1.68 6.55 7.22
N VAL A 49 1.31 5.61 6.34
CA VAL A 49 2.24 4.87 5.48
C VAL A 49 2.87 5.79 4.43
N GLU A 50 2.11 6.72 3.85
CA GLU A 50 2.63 7.69 2.89
C GLU A 50 3.73 8.55 3.51
N ALA A 51 3.45 9.11 4.70
CA ALA A 51 4.42 9.90 5.45
C ALA A 51 5.67 9.08 5.81
N LEU A 52 5.50 7.82 6.24
CA LEU A 52 6.62 6.91 6.50
C LEU A 52 7.49 6.70 5.26
N ILE A 53 6.91 6.51 4.08
CA ILE A 53 7.68 6.39 2.84
C ILE A 53 8.42 7.69 2.54
N GLN A 54 7.73 8.83 2.59
CA GLN A 54 8.32 10.13 2.27
C GLN A 54 9.52 10.47 3.18
N THR A 55 9.48 10.10 4.47
CA THR A 55 10.61 10.33 5.40
C THR A 55 11.88 9.53 5.08
N HIS A 56 11.79 8.47 4.28
CA HIS A 56 12.93 7.61 3.95
C HIS A 56 13.66 8.01 2.67
N PHE A 57 13.15 8.97 1.90
CA PHE A 57 13.70 9.31 0.60
C PHE A 57 13.77 10.82 0.37
N ASP A 58 14.95 11.30 0.00
CA ASP A 58 15.20 12.71 -0.32
C ASP A 58 14.79 13.05 -1.77
N CYS A 59 13.55 12.76 -2.16
CA CYS A 59 13.00 13.18 -3.46
C CYS A 59 11.50 13.43 -3.37
N GLU A 60 10.97 14.21 -4.31
CA GLU A 60 9.53 14.41 -4.44
C GLU A 60 8.85 13.11 -4.86
N MET A 61 7.75 12.77 -4.19
CA MET A 61 7.00 11.54 -4.40
C MET A 61 5.52 11.82 -4.57
N ASP A 62 4.90 11.07 -5.49
CA ASP A 62 3.45 10.97 -5.65
C ASP A 62 3.06 9.51 -5.43
N ILE A 63 2.30 9.26 -4.37
CA ILE A 63 1.99 7.91 -3.90
C ILE A 63 0.48 7.71 -3.96
N LEU A 64 0.05 6.67 -4.69
CA LEU A 64 -1.34 6.25 -4.76
C LEU A 64 -1.49 4.85 -4.17
N MET A 65 -2.40 4.70 -3.22
CA MET A 65 -2.63 3.43 -2.52
C MET A 65 -4.08 2.97 -2.68
N HIS A 66 -4.26 1.74 -3.14
CA HIS A 66 -5.52 1.03 -3.03
C HIS A 66 -5.56 0.30 -1.68
N LEU A 67 -6.68 0.36 -0.96
CA LEU A 67 -6.81 -0.26 0.36
C LEU A 67 -7.66 -1.52 0.22
N ASP A 68 -6.99 -2.67 0.30
CA ASP A 68 -7.61 -3.98 0.13
C ASP A 68 -7.84 -4.68 1.47
N PRO A 69 -9.09 -5.05 1.79
CA PRO A 69 -9.38 -5.98 2.88
C PRO A 69 -8.72 -7.34 2.62
N LEU A 70 -8.20 -7.99 3.66
CA LEU A 70 -7.57 -9.32 3.58
C LEU A 70 -8.44 -10.36 2.85
N SER A 71 -9.76 -10.31 3.02
CA SER A 71 -10.70 -11.20 2.33
C SER A 71 -10.71 -11.01 0.80
N VAL A 72 -10.44 -9.80 0.29
CA VAL A 72 -10.32 -9.50 -1.15
C VAL A 72 -9.01 -10.06 -1.68
N VAL A 73 -7.91 -9.83 -0.97
CA VAL A 73 -6.58 -10.33 -1.35
C VAL A 73 -6.58 -11.86 -1.47
N ASN A 74 -7.16 -12.54 -0.49
CA ASN A 74 -7.25 -14.00 -0.49
C ASN A 74 -8.06 -14.54 -1.68
N LYS A 75 -9.14 -13.87 -2.08
CA LYS A 75 -9.91 -14.23 -3.28
C LYS A 75 -9.07 -14.08 -4.56
N THR A 76 -8.31 -13.00 -4.68
CA THR A 76 -7.43 -12.75 -5.84
C THR A 76 -6.30 -13.78 -5.95
N ARG A 77 -5.71 -14.21 -4.83
CA ARG A 77 -4.67 -15.26 -4.83
C ARG A 77 -5.23 -16.65 -5.17
N GLN A 78 -6.48 -16.93 -4.83
CA GLN A 78 -7.14 -18.19 -5.21
C GLN A 78 -7.52 -18.24 -6.69
N SER A 79 -7.98 -17.12 -7.27
CA SER A 79 -8.35 -17.07 -8.69
C SER A 79 -7.14 -17.14 -9.63
N SER A 80 -5.98 -16.63 -9.22
CA SER A 80 -4.74 -16.69 -9.99
C SER A 80 -4.02 -18.04 -9.92
N ALA A 81 -4.34 -18.90 -8.93
CA ALA A 81 -3.79 -20.25 -8.81
C ALA A 81 -4.55 -21.32 -9.63
N GLN A 82 -5.65 -20.95 -10.30
CA GLN A 82 -6.49 -21.85 -11.10
C GLN A 82 -6.34 -21.65 -12.62
N ASN A 83 -5.40 -20.82 -13.07
CA ASN A 83 -5.09 -20.58 -14.49
C ASN A 83 -3.67 -21.05 -14.84
#